data_AF-A0A0F9DFJ8-F1
#
_entry.id   AF-A0A0F9DFJ8-F1
#
_cell.length_a   1.000
_cell.length_b   1.000
_cell.length_c   1.000
_cell.angle_alpha   90.00
_cell.angle_beta   90.00
_cell.angle_gamma   90.00
#
_symmetry.space_group_name_H-M   'P 1'
#
loop_
_entity.id
_entity.type
_entity.pdbx_description
1 polymer ?
#
loop_
_entity_poly.entity_id
_entity_poly.type
_entity_poly.pdbx_seq_one_letter_code
_entity_poly.pdbx_strand_id
1 'polypeptide(L)'
;ALFGGGLYVWQAHAVQVDFTWDYDYSVDPACTATLTTDCVEGFELSDSGGVLATIPNPADPTGFVASISTTITKGPPYGPQTFSLVAVGRDGVGARIDSNPSTVSAVIRPGKPQNLRFP
;
A
#
# COMPACT_ATOMS: atom_id res chain seq x y z
N ALA A 1 47.19 -14.05 -19.17
CA ALA A 1 45.72 -13.87 -19.21
C ALA A 1 45.27 -13.40 -17.83
N LEU A 2 44.90 -12.12 -17.70
CA LEU A 2 44.34 -11.56 -16.47
C LEU A 2 42.87 -11.28 -16.78
N PHE A 3 41.98 -12.04 -16.13
CA PHE A 3 40.54 -11.97 -16.32
C PHE A 3 40.02 -10.63 -15.78
N GLY A 4 39.52 -9.78 -16.67
CA GLY A 4 38.78 -8.58 -16.33
C GLY A 4 37.43 -8.97 -15.74
N GLY A 5 37.34 -9.03 -14.42
CA GLY A 5 36.08 -9.13 -13.68
C GLY A 5 35.37 -7.78 -13.67
N GLY A 6 34.75 -7.41 -14.79
CA GLY A 6 33.80 -6.32 -14.82
C GLY A 6 32.61 -6.70 -13.95
N LEU A 7 32.49 -6.10 -12.77
CA LEU A 7 31.23 -6.02 -12.04
C LEU A 7 30.24 -5.30 -12.97
N TYR A 8 29.44 -6.07 -13.69
CA TYR A 8 28.24 -5.56 -14.35
C TYR A 8 27.32 -5.11 -13.22
N VAL A 9 27.43 -3.84 -12.85
CA VAL A 9 26.43 -3.16 -12.04
C VAL A 9 25.21 -3.02 -12.95
N TRP A 10 24.41 -4.08 -13.04
CA TRP A 10 23.07 -3.97 -13.57
C TRP A 10 22.36 -2.99 -12.65
N GLN A 11 22.23 -1.73 -13.06
CA GLN A 11 21.38 -0.78 -12.37
C GLN A 11 19.99 -1.42 -12.32
N ALA A 12 19.57 -1.86 -11.15
CA ALA A 12 18.24 -2.37 -10.97
C ALA A 12 17.28 -1.17 -11.15
N HIS A 13 16.63 -1.10 -12.31
CA HIS A 13 15.66 -0.05 -12.59
C HIS A 13 14.47 -0.25 -11.66
N ALA A 14 14.39 0.56 -10.62
CA ALA A 14 13.18 0.61 -9.81
C ALA A 14 12.02 1.05 -10.70
N VAL A 15 10.82 0.56 -10.38
CA VAL A 15 9.61 0.80 -11.16
C VAL A 15 8.61 1.56 -10.32
N GLN A 16 7.97 2.55 -10.93
CA GLN A 16 6.85 3.26 -10.31
C GLN A 16 5.61 2.37 -10.32
N VAL A 17 4.98 2.22 -9.17
CA VAL A 17 3.70 1.53 -9.04
C VAL A 17 2.72 2.48 -8.38
N ASP A 18 1.67 2.82 -9.13
CA ASP A 18 0.57 3.66 -8.71
C ASP A 18 -0.55 2.74 -8.21
N PHE A 19 -0.98 2.95 -6.97
CA PHE A 19 -2.07 2.22 -6.35
C PHE A 19 -3.28 3.12 -6.21
N THR A 20 -4.45 2.61 -6.53
CA THR A 20 -5.73 3.29 -6.30
C THR A 20 -6.72 2.39 -5.60
N TRP A 21 -7.58 2.97 -4.78
CA TRP A 21 -8.67 2.28 -4.10
C TRP A 21 -9.80 3.25 -3.78
N ASP A 22 -10.95 2.68 -3.49
CA ASP A 22 -12.07 3.41 -2.92
C ASP A 22 -12.24 2.96 -1.47
N TYR A 23 -12.86 3.79 -0.63
CA TYR A 23 -13.12 3.44 0.75
C TYR A 23 -14.44 4.03 1.22
N ASP A 24 -15.27 3.20 1.86
CA ASP A 24 -16.53 3.63 2.44
C ASP A 24 -16.42 3.74 3.97
N TYR A 25 -16.26 4.96 4.45
CA TYR A 25 -16.14 5.28 5.88
C TYR A 25 -17.46 5.07 6.63
N SER A 26 -18.58 4.83 5.94
CA SER A 26 -19.87 4.48 6.56
C SER A 26 -20.05 2.99 6.80
N VAL A 27 -19.29 2.14 6.09
CA VAL A 27 -19.40 0.67 6.16
C VAL A 27 -18.27 0.09 7.00
N ASP A 28 -17.04 0.57 6.82
CA ASP A 28 -15.84 0.04 7.48
C ASP A 28 -15.15 1.11 8.36
N PRO A 29 -15.76 1.56 9.47
CA PRO A 29 -15.09 2.47 10.40
C PRO A 29 -14.06 1.73 11.25
N ALA A 30 -12.80 2.19 11.28
CA ALA A 30 -11.74 1.52 12.05
C ALA A 30 -11.66 1.92 13.56
N CYS A 31 -12.78 2.28 14.23
CA CYS A 31 -12.80 2.49 15.69
C CYS A 31 -13.96 1.81 16.43
N THR A 32 -14.03 2.11 17.73
CA THR A 32 -14.37 1.26 18.86
C THR A 32 -15.64 1.66 19.60
N ALA A 33 -15.77 1.13 20.84
CA ALA A 33 -16.96 1.06 21.67
C ALA A 33 -17.76 2.36 21.91
N THR A 34 -17.25 3.54 21.58
CA THR A 34 -17.99 4.80 21.86
C THR A 34 -17.97 5.83 20.74
N LEU A 35 -16.95 5.84 19.91
CA LEU A 35 -16.91 6.70 18.72
C LEU A 35 -15.81 6.17 17.81
N THR A 36 -15.96 6.40 16.53
CA THR A 36 -16.82 5.70 15.57
C THR A 36 -16.89 6.57 14.30
N THR A 37 -16.51 7.86 14.37
CA THR A 37 -16.42 8.77 13.21
C THR A 37 -14.97 9.22 12.95
N ASP A 38 -14.56 9.24 11.66
CA ASP A 38 -13.19 9.44 11.11
C ASP A 38 -12.11 8.48 11.62
N CYS A 39 -12.47 7.22 11.61
CA CYS A 39 -11.80 6.20 12.40
C CYS A 39 -10.60 5.49 11.80
N VAL A 40 -10.27 5.88 10.58
CA VAL A 40 -9.10 5.42 9.87
C VAL A 40 -8.03 6.48 10.08
N GLU A 41 -6.91 6.14 10.72
CA GLU A 41 -5.74 7.02 10.79
C GLU A 41 -5.06 7.14 9.42
N GLY A 42 -5.21 6.08 8.62
CA GLY A 42 -4.70 6.01 7.26
C GLY A 42 -4.70 4.58 6.75
N PHE A 43 -3.90 4.35 5.73
CA PHE A 43 -3.77 3.07 5.07
C PHE A 43 -2.33 2.59 5.13
N GLU A 44 -2.14 1.28 5.25
CA GLU A 44 -0.83 0.67 5.21
C GLU A 44 -0.75 -0.25 3.99
N LEU A 45 0.13 0.10 3.07
CA LEU A 45 0.47 -0.70 1.91
C LEU A 45 1.68 -1.57 2.25
N SER A 46 1.56 -2.87 2.05
CA SER A 46 2.60 -3.85 2.36
C SER A 46 2.74 -4.90 1.27
N ASP A 47 3.87 -5.61 1.29
CA ASP A 47 4.07 -6.86 0.58
C ASP A 47 4.76 -7.89 1.49
N SER A 48 5.23 -9.02 0.93
CA SER A 48 5.92 -10.06 1.70
C SER A 48 7.19 -9.58 2.43
N GLY A 49 7.76 -8.45 2.03
CA GLY A 49 8.92 -7.81 2.66
C GLY A 49 8.57 -6.85 3.80
N GLY A 50 7.28 -6.56 4.01
CA GLY A 50 6.79 -5.68 5.07
C GLY A 50 6.08 -4.43 4.53
N VAL A 51 6.03 -3.39 5.36
CA VAL A 51 5.36 -2.12 5.03
C VAL A 51 6.17 -1.37 3.96
N LEU A 52 5.49 -1.01 2.87
CA LEU A 52 6.03 -0.24 1.77
C LEU A 52 5.70 1.25 1.90
N ALA A 53 4.49 1.57 2.34
CA ALA A 53 4.04 2.94 2.55
C ALA A 53 2.94 3.02 3.60
N THR A 54 2.94 4.12 4.36
CA THR A 54 1.81 4.55 5.19
C THR A 54 1.20 5.78 4.53
N ILE A 55 -0.10 5.73 4.24
CA ILE A 55 -0.83 6.74 3.52
C ILE A 55 -1.76 7.43 4.53
N PRO A 56 -1.64 8.75 4.74
CA PRO A 56 -2.53 9.44 5.67
C PRO A 56 -3.99 9.37 5.19
N ASN A 57 -4.92 9.35 6.13
CA ASN A 57 -6.33 9.48 5.82
C ASN A 57 -6.60 10.81 5.08
N PRO A 58 -7.48 10.86 4.06
CA PRO A 58 -7.92 12.12 3.47
C PRO A 58 -8.54 13.05 4.52
N ALA A 59 -8.52 14.36 4.26
CA ALA A 59 -9.14 15.34 5.16
C ALA A 59 -10.67 15.21 5.15
N ASP A 60 -11.28 15.22 6.35
CA ASP A 60 -12.72 15.15 6.60
C ASP A 60 -13.47 14.06 5.80
N PRO A 61 -13.02 12.78 5.83
CA PRO A 61 -13.57 11.75 4.97
C PRO A 61 -14.92 11.27 5.49
N THR A 62 -15.99 11.61 4.76
CA THR A 62 -17.35 11.18 5.10
C THR A 62 -17.98 10.36 3.97
N GLY A 63 -18.63 9.26 4.34
CA GLY A 63 -19.29 8.36 3.37
C GLY A 63 -18.31 7.67 2.44
N PHE A 64 -18.66 7.58 1.16
CA PHE A 64 -17.84 6.93 0.14
C PHE A 64 -16.82 7.91 -0.47
N VAL A 65 -15.55 7.56 -0.37
CA VAL A 65 -14.44 8.29 -0.99
C VAL A 65 -13.83 7.44 -2.10
N ALA A 66 -13.93 7.92 -3.33
CA ALA A 66 -13.37 7.25 -4.50
C ALA A 66 -11.94 7.72 -4.80
N SER A 67 -11.17 6.84 -5.45
CA SER A 67 -9.89 7.16 -6.09
C SER A 67 -8.83 7.73 -5.12
N ILE A 68 -8.79 7.19 -3.90
CA ILE A 68 -7.64 7.39 -3.01
C ILE A 68 -6.43 6.72 -3.69
N SER A 69 -5.28 7.39 -3.67
CA SER A 69 -4.12 6.93 -4.42
C SER A 69 -2.81 7.12 -3.69
N THR A 70 -1.84 6.25 -3.97
CA THR A 70 -0.44 6.44 -3.59
C THR A 70 0.48 5.90 -4.67
N THR A 71 1.70 6.41 -4.69
CA THR A 71 2.73 6.00 -5.64
C THR A 71 3.95 5.53 -4.86
N ILE A 72 4.45 4.34 -5.18
CA ILE A 72 5.72 3.84 -4.65
C ILE A 72 6.71 3.60 -5.77
N THR A 73 7.99 3.55 -5.41
CA THR A 73 9.06 3.07 -6.29
C THR A 73 9.55 1.72 -5.77
N LYS A 74 9.43 0.67 -6.57
CA LYS A 74 9.79 -0.71 -6.19
C LYS A 74 11.00 -1.21 -6.98
N GLY A 75 12.06 -1.55 -6.26
CA GLY A 75 13.22 -2.24 -6.80
C GLY A 75 13.04 -3.77 -6.81
N PRO A 76 14.14 -4.53 -6.97
CA PRO A 76 14.14 -5.97 -6.75
C PRO A 76 13.56 -6.36 -5.38
N PRO A 77 12.91 -7.52 -5.24
CA PRO A 77 12.78 -8.57 -6.25
C PRO A 77 11.72 -8.27 -7.32
N TYR A 78 12.06 -8.59 -8.57
CA TYR A 78 11.12 -8.57 -9.70
C TYR A 78 10.40 -9.91 -9.83
N GLY A 79 9.26 -9.90 -10.53
CA GLY A 79 8.43 -11.08 -10.71
C GLY A 79 7.07 -10.96 -10.02
N PRO A 80 6.38 -12.08 -9.77
CA PRO A 80 5.11 -12.08 -9.09
C PRO A 80 5.24 -11.49 -7.68
N GLN A 81 4.39 -10.51 -7.37
CA GLN A 81 4.27 -9.88 -6.07
C GLN A 81 2.80 -9.76 -5.73
N THR A 82 2.49 -9.86 -4.44
CA THR A 82 1.16 -9.60 -3.90
C THR A 82 1.30 -8.42 -2.95
N PHE A 83 0.48 -7.40 -3.19
CA PHE A 83 0.38 -6.23 -2.34
C PHE A 83 -0.86 -6.36 -1.48
N SER A 84 -0.76 -5.90 -0.24
CA SER A 84 -1.85 -5.86 0.73
C SER A 84 -2.05 -4.43 1.18
N LEU A 85 -3.30 -3.99 1.21
CA LEU A 85 -3.72 -2.71 1.74
C LEU A 85 -4.66 -2.97 2.92
N VAL A 86 -4.36 -2.35 4.06
CA VAL A 86 -5.25 -2.33 5.22
C VAL A 86 -5.57 -0.89 5.58
N ALA A 87 -6.81 -0.64 5.97
CA ALA A 87 -7.14 0.57 6.71
C ALA A 87 -6.72 0.36 8.16
N VAL A 88 -6.01 1.33 8.71
CA VAL A 88 -5.48 1.30 10.08
C VAL A 88 -6.28 2.27 10.91
N GLY A 89 -6.78 1.82 12.05
CA GLY A 89 -7.45 2.66 13.04
C GLY A 89 -6.97 2.35 14.45
N ARG A 90 -7.57 3.05 15.42
CA ARG A 90 -7.30 2.83 16.84
C ARG A 90 -8.56 2.63 17.65
N ASP A 91 -8.35 1.84 18.68
CA ASP A 91 -9.34 1.47 19.63
C ASP A 91 -9.52 2.54 20.71
N GLY A 92 -10.55 2.41 21.56
CA GLY A 92 -10.94 3.45 22.52
C GLY A 92 -9.94 3.60 23.66
N VAL A 93 -8.96 2.69 23.73
CA VAL A 93 -7.82 2.69 24.64
C VAL A 93 -6.48 2.87 23.89
N GLY A 94 -6.50 3.19 22.59
CA GLY A 94 -5.35 3.51 21.75
C GLY A 94 -4.65 2.31 21.07
N ALA A 95 -5.19 1.10 21.21
CA ALA A 95 -4.64 -0.08 20.55
C ALA A 95 -4.90 -0.03 19.04
N ARG A 96 -3.98 -0.57 18.23
CA ARG A 96 -4.15 -0.62 16.77
C ARG A 96 -5.20 -1.66 16.38
N ILE A 97 -6.09 -1.29 15.48
CA ILE A 97 -7.06 -2.18 14.83
C ILE A 97 -6.92 -2.00 13.33
N ASP A 98 -6.76 -3.11 12.63
CA ASP A 98 -6.65 -3.12 11.17
C ASP A 98 -7.92 -3.69 10.55
N SER A 99 -8.28 -3.19 9.37
CA SER A 99 -9.30 -3.83 8.53
C SER A 99 -8.83 -5.20 8.05
N ASN A 100 -9.75 -5.96 7.46
CA ASN A 100 -9.32 -7.08 6.63
C ASN A 100 -8.44 -6.58 5.48
N PRO A 101 -7.38 -7.32 5.11
CA PRO A 101 -6.51 -6.93 4.02
C PRO A 101 -7.22 -7.06 2.67
N SER A 102 -7.17 -5.99 1.88
CA SER A 102 -7.47 -6.04 0.44
C SER A 102 -6.18 -6.33 -0.31
N THR A 103 -6.18 -7.29 -1.24
CA THR A 103 -4.96 -7.75 -1.92
C THR A 103 -5.05 -7.64 -3.43
N VAL A 104 -3.94 -7.26 -4.07
CA VAL A 104 -3.79 -7.27 -5.53
C VAL A 104 -2.45 -7.93 -5.89
N SER A 105 -2.46 -8.80 -6.89
CA SER A 105 -1.23 -9.44 -7.39
C SER A 105 -0.86 -8.90 -8.77
N ALA A 106 0.43 -8.64 -8.95
CA ALA A 106 0.99 -8.17 -10.22
C ALA A 106 2.39 -8.74 -10.45
N VAL A 107 2.81 -8.76 -11.72
CA VAL A 107 4.19 -9.12 -12.08
C VAL A 107 5.00 -7.84 -12.24
N ILE A 108 5.84 -7.54 -11.26
CA ILE A 108 6.70 -6.35 -11.24
C ILE A 108 7.87 -6.56 -12.20
N ARG A 109 8.04 -5.63 -13.15
CA ARG A 109 9.10 -5.65 -14.15
C ARG A 109 9.95 -4.38 -14.07
N PRO A 110 11.28 -4.46 -14.27
CA PRO A 110 12.13 -3.27 -14.27
C PRO A 110 11.69 -2.24 -15.31
N GLY A 111 11.62 -0.97 -14.91
CA GLY A 111 11.36 0.15 -15.83
C GLY A 111 9.99 0.15 -16.55
N LYS A 112 9.02 -0.62 -16.06
CA LYS A 112 7.66 -0.70 -16.63
C LYS A 112 6.61 -0.23 -15.61
N PRO A 113 6.31 1.07 -15.53
CA PRO A 113 5.33 1.60 -14.59
C PRO A 113 4.00 0.84 -14.62
N GLN A 114 3.37 0.70 -13.46
CA GLN A 114 2.13 -0.06 -13.30
C GLN A 114 1.10 0.72 -12.51
N ASN A 115 -0.16 0.57 -12.91
CA ASN A 115 -1.31 1.09 -12.19
C ASN A 115 -2.09 -0.11 -11.66
N LEU A 116 -2.17 -0.25 -10.35
CA LEU A 116 -2.86 -1.33 -9.66
C LEU A 116 -4.04 -0.74 -8.89
N ARG A 117 -5.19 -1.41 -8.94
CA ARG A 117 -6.37 -1.01 -8.18
C ARG A 117 -6.73 -2.09 -7.19
N PHE A 118 -6.86 -1.72 -5.92
CA PHE A 118 -7.49 -2.59 -4.93
C PHE A 118 -9.01 -2.56 -5.13
N PRO A 119 -9.68 -3.72 -4.98
CA PRO A 119 -11.12 -3.78 -4.97
C PRO A 119 -11.70 -3.05 -3.76
#